data_AF-A0A2R7SB55-F1
#
_entry.id   AF-A0A2R7SB55-F1
#
_cell.length_a   1.000
_cell.length_b   1.000
_cell.length_c   1.000
_cell.angle_alpha   90.00
_cell.angle_beta   90.00
_cell.angle_gamma   90.00
#
_symmetry.space_group_name_H-M   'P 1'
#
loop_
_entity.id
_entity.type
_entity.pdbx_description
1 polymer ?
#
loop_
_entity_poly.entity_id
_entity_poly.type
_entity_poly.pdbx_seq_one_letter_code
_entity_poly.pdbx_strand_id
1 'polypeptide(L)'
;MTSWSAPWRLHHPSVCVMPHPHQTLACQRRFPRVEFFLVPAEHEQLPVWVIKPETLSQARGGVVVDLSEAGLQILAAAEPPLDGQHYELRLLLGEDDGVPLFSAEVRRVWSRPLSQLVQLGGFEFETAQSQAEEFLRAQTAQISVRRWVRCVLIERMTALA
;
A
#
# COMPACT_ATOMS: atom_id res chain seq x y z
N MET A 1 29.20 -31.92 -21.66
CA MET A 1 28.25 -31.38 -22.65
C MET A 1 26.91 -32.01 -22.31
N THR A 2 25.95 -31.31 -21.73
CA THR A 2 25.17 -30.25 -22.38
C THR A 2 24.66 -29.20 -21.41
N SER A 3 24.97 -27.94 -21.73
CA SER A 3 24.37 -26.72 -21.21
C SER A 3 22.93 -26.61 -21.68
N TRP A 4 22.00 -26.29 -20.79
CA TRP A 4 20.67 -25.77 -21.12
C TRP A 4 20.48 -24.45 -20.38
N SER A 5 20.65 -23.35 -21.10
CA SER A 5 20.36 -21.99 -20.65
C SER A 5 18.87 -21.71 -20.85
N ALA A 6 18.13 -21.46 -19.76
CA ALA A 6 16.76 -20.96 -19.83
C ALA A 6 16.78 -19.42 -19.97
N PRO A 7 16.07 -18.82 -20.95
CA PRO A 7 16.00 -17.38 -21.07
C PRO A 7 14.94 -16.82 -20.11
N TRP A 8 15.40 -16.03 -19.17
CA TRP A 8 14.61 -15.17 -18.30
C TRP A 8 13.79 -14.18 -19.15
N ARG A 9 12.46 -14.18 -19.02
CA ARG A 9 11.62 -13.02 -19.34
C ARG A 9 10.70 -12.74 -18.16
N LEU A 10 11.15 -11.81 -17.33
CA LEU A 10 10.31 -11.05 -16.41
C LEU A 10 9.50 -10.04 -17.22
N HIS A 11 8.21 -10.28 -17.38
CA HIS A 11 7.21 -9.23 -17.63
C HIS A 11 5.86 -9.74 -17.11
N HIS A 12 5.55 -9.44 -15.85
CA HIS A 12 4.17 -9.47 -15.36
C HIS A 12 3.73 -8.03 -15.08
N PRO A 13 3.19 -7.30 -16.07
CA PRO A 13 2.24 -6.25 -15.76
C PRO A 13 0.98 -6.92 -15.19
N SER A 14 0.35 -6.29 -14.20
CA SER A 14 -0.88 -6.75 -13.54
C SER A 14 -1.82 -7.46 -14.52
N VAL A 15 -2.02 -8.76 -14.34
CA VAL A 15 -2.82 -9.57 -15.26
C VAL A 15 -4.29 -9.21 -15.09
N CYS A 16 -4.81 -8.42 -16.04
CA CYS A 16 -6.23 -8.35 -16.30
C CYS A 16 -6.65 -9.72 -16.87
N VAL A 17 -7.56 -10.43 -16.20
CA VAL A 17 -8.15 -11.67 -16.73
C VAL A 17 -8.83 -11.31 -18.08
N MET A 18 -8.34 -11.88 -19.17
CA MET A 18 -8.90 -11.69 -20.51
C MET A 18 -10.22 -12.48 -20.62
N PRO A 19 -11.38 -11.85 -20.89
CA PRO A 19 -12.52 -12.56 -21.41
C PRO A 19 -12.51 -12.56 -22.96
N HIS A 20 -13.43 -13.32 -23.52
CA HIS A 20 -13.66 -13.56 -24.95
C HIS A 20 -13.55 -12.31 -25.87
N PRO A 21 -13.24 -12.49 -27.17
CA PRO A 21 -12.63 -11.48 -28.06
C PRO A 21 -13.50 -10.26 -28.48
N HIS A 22 -14.52 -9.85 -27.71
CA HIS A 22 -15.37 -8.71 -28.08
C HIS A 22 -15.68 -7.67 -26.98
N GLN A 23 -14.96 -7.66 -25.85
CA GLN A 23 -15.10 -6.57 -24.88
C GLN A 23 -13.75 -6.09 -24.35
N THR A 24 -13.24 -4.98 -24.90
CA THR A 24 -12.15 -4.23 -24.29
C THR A 24 -12.72 -3.45 -23.11
N LEU A 25 -12.79 -4.07 -21.92
CA LEU A 25 -12.95 -3.32 -20.68
C LEU A 25 -11.67 -2.49 -20.51
N ALA A 26 -11.72 -1.22 -20.89
CA ALA A 26 -10.61 -0.30 -20.71
C ALA A 26 -10.23 -0.29 -19.22
N CYS A 27 -8.95 -0.55 -18.92
CA CYS A 27 -8.43 -0.37 -17.58
C CYS A 27 -8.60 1.10 -17.20
N GLN A 28 -9.57 1.41 -16.34
CA GLN A 28 -9.88 2.78 -15.93
C GLN A 28 -8.80 3.40 -15.02
N ARG A 29 -7.77 2.62 -14.64
CA ARG A 29 -6.69 3.09 -13.79
C ARG A 29 -5.64 3.82 -14.63
N ARG A 30 -5.31 5.03 -14.20
CA ARG A 30 -4.27 5.87 -14.80
C ARG A 30 -2.85 5.43 -14.44
N PHE A 31 -2.66 4.79 -13.28
CA PHE A 31 -1.35 4.40 -12.75
C PHE A 31 -1.31 2.92 -12.35
N PRO A 32 -0.25 2.18 -12.71
CA PRO A 32 -0.07 0.81 -12.24
C PRO A 32 0.15 0.79 -10.71
N ARG A 33 -0.25 -0.32 -10.07
CA ARG A 33 -0.10 -0.53 -8.63
C ARG A 33 0.90 -1.65 -8.37
N VAL A 34 1.81 -1.41 -7.45
CA VAL A 34 2.70 -2.42 -6.88
C VAL A 34 2.03 -2.97 -5.64
N GLU A 35 1.84 -4.29 -5.62
CA GLU A 35 1.21 -4.99 -4.51
C GLU A 35 2.26 -5.48 -3.51
N PHE A 36 1.97 -5.31 -2.21
CA PHE A 36 2.83 -5.75 -1.11
C PHE A 36 2.18 -6.93 -0.41
N PHE A 37 2.25 -8.11 -1.05
CA PHE A 37 1.82 -9.35 -0.43
C PHE A 37 3.03 -10.19 -0.03
N LEU A 38 2.97 -10.75 1.18
CA LEU A 38 3.68 -11.98 1.48
C LEU A 38 2.79 -13.12 0.96
N VAL A 39 3.33 -13.98 0.10
CA VAL A 39 2.72 -15.28 -0.20
C VAL A 39 3.20 -16.22 0.90
N PRO A 40 2.42 -16.47 1.96
CA PRO A 40 2.74 -17.53 2.90
C PRO A 40 2.83 -18.86 2.14
N ALA A 41 3.68 -19.77 2.61
CA ALA A 41 3.47 -21.18 2.28
C ALA A 41 2.08 -21.58 2.82
N GLU A 42 1.39 -22.51 2.17
CA GLU A 42 -0.04 -22.79 2.38
C GLU A 42 -0.52 -22.68 3.86
N HIS A 43 -1.60 -21.92 4.07
CA HIS A 43 -2.36 -21.78 5.32
C HIS A 43 -1.70 -21.04 6.51
N GLU A 44 -0.60 -20.31 6.33
CA GLU A 44 -0.04 -19.51 7.43
C GLU A 44 -0.78 -18.17 7.60
N GLN A 45 -1.28 -17.90 8.81
CA GLN A 45 -1.67 -16.55 9.24
C GLN A 45 -0.45 -15.87 9.87
N LEU A 46 0.08 -14.84 9.22
CA LEU A 46 1.21 -14.07 9.73
C LEU A 46 0.72 -12.78 10.41
N PRO A 47 0.86 -12.64 11.74
CA PRO A 47 0.52 -11.39 12.41
C PRO A 47 1.49 -10.29 11.98
N VAL A 48 0.96 -9.13 11.62
CA VAL A 48 1.74 -7.94 11.25
C VAL A 48 1.60 -6.89 12.34
N TRP A 49 2.73 -6.55 12.98
CA TRP A 49 2.77 -5.54 14.03
C TRP A 49 3.14 -4.17 13.44
N VAL A 50 2.23 -3.21 13.59
CA VAL A 50 2.51 -1.80 13.30
C VAL A 50 2.88 -1.11 14.60
N ILE A 51 4.18 -0.98 14.84
CA ILE A 51 4.69 -0.24 15.98
C ILE A 51 4.69 1.25 15.60
N LYS A 52 4.08 2.06 16.46
CA LYS A 52 3.97 3.50 16.25
C LYS A 52 5.04 4.20 17.07
N PRO A 53 5.75 5.19 16.52
CA PRO A 53 6.56 6.10 17.31
C PRO A 53 5.71 6.71 18.45
N GLU A 54 6.30 6.94 19.62
CA GLU A 54 5.58 7.45 20.80
C GLU A 54 4.84 8.77 20.50
N THR A 55 5.49 9.65 19.72
CA THR A 55 4.93 10.92 19.24
C THR A 55 3.69 10.76 18.35
N LEU A 56 3.46 9.56 17.82
CA LEU A 56 2.35 9.19 16.94
C LEU A 56 1.45 8.12 17.58
N SER A 57 1.44 8.02 18.92
CA SER A 57 0.60 7.07 19.65
C SER A 57 -0.89 7.18 19.34
N GLN A 58 -1.39 8.36 18.98
CA GLN A 58 -2.77 8.59 18.56
C GLN A 58 -3.01 8.36 17.06
N ALA A 59 -1.94 8.24 16.26
CA ALA A 59 -2.06 7.98 14.84
C ALA A 59 -2.62 6.57 14.58
N ARG A 60 -3.25 6.41 13.43
CA ARG A 60 -3.84 5.15 13.01
C ARG A 60 -2.81 4.31 12.28
N GLY A 61 -2.43 3.18 12.87
CA GLY A 61 -1.54 2.20 12.23
C GLY A 61 -2.24 1.42 11.12
N GLY A 62 -1.51 1.10 10.05
CA GLY A 62 -2.01 0.29 8.96
C GLY A 62 -0.91 -0.43 8.19
N VAL A 63 -1.33 -1.39 7.37
CA VAL A 63 -0.48 -2.15 6.45
C VAL A 63 -0.86 -1.76 5.03
N VAL A 64 0.13 -1.35 4.24
CA VAL A 64 -0.08 -1.01 2.83
C VAL A 64 -0.27 -2.30 2.03
N VAL A 65 -1.39 -2.40 1.33
CA VAL A 65 -1.74 -3.52 0.44
C VAL A 65 -1.15 -3.30 -0.94
N ASP A 66 -1.34 -2.09 -1.47
CA ASP A 66 -0.81 -1.69 -2.76
C ASP A 66 -0.48 -0.19 -2.76
N LEU A 67 0.42 0.22 -3.65
CA LEU A 67 0.81 1.61 -3.86
C LEU A 67 0.99 1.89 -5.36
N SER A 68 0.56 3.07 -5.78
CA SER A 68 0.80 3.66 -7.09
C SER A 68 1.27 5.11 -6.92
N GLU A 69 1.68 5.76 -8.00
CA GLU A 69 2.04 7.19 -8.00
C GLU A 69 0.89 8.12 -7.57
N ALA A 70 -0.37 7.70 -7.77
CA ALA A 70 -1.55 8.51 -7.45
C ALA A 70 -2.22 8.16 -6.12
N GLY A 71 -1.85 7.05 -5.47
CA GLY A 71 -2.48 6.66 -4.21
C GLY A 71 -2.25 5.21 -3.84
N LEU A 72 -2.95 4.76 -2.81
CA LEU A 72 -2.68 3.50 -2.13
C LEU A 72 -3.93 2.84 -1.56
N GLN A 73 -3.78 1.58 -1.16
CA GLN A 73 -4.72 0.87 -0.31
C GLN A 73 -4.05 0.44 0.99
N ILE A 74 -4.77 0.55 2.10
CA ILE A 74 -4.30 0.10 3.41
C ILE A 74 -5.33 -0.78 4.10
N LEU A 75 -4.83 -1.76 4.85
CA LEU A 75 -5.57 -2.44 5.91
C LEU A 75 -5.30 -1.73 7.22
N ALA A 76 -6.37 -1.44 7.97
CA ALA A 76 -6.29 -0.90 9.31
C ALA A 76 -7.25 -1.68 10.22
N ALA A 77 -7.09 -1.54 11.54
CA ALA A 77 -8.08 -2.10 12.48
C ALA A 77 -9.50 -1.61 12.13
N ALA A 78 -10.55 -2.30 12.58
CA ALA A 78 -11.92 -1.82 12.40
C ALA A 78 -12.25 -0.65 13.35
N GLU A 79 -11.68 -0.67 14.56
CA GLU A 79 -12.01 0.28 15.63
C GLU A 79 -10.77 1.08 16.10
N PRO A 80 -10.90 2.39 16.36
CA PRO A 80 -11.98 3.25 15.87
C PRO A 80 -12.08 3.25 14.33
N PRO A 81 -13.24 3.52 13.72
CA PRO A 81 -13.38 3.59 12.26
C PRO A 81 -12.54 4.72 11.65
N LEU A 82 -12.19 4.58 10.36
CA LEU A 82 -11.52 5.64 9.60
C LEU A 82 -12.55 6.69 9.18
N ASP A 83 -12.91 7.62 10.07
CA ASP A 83 -13.99 8.58 9.82
C ASP A 83 -13.53 9.87 9.12
N GLY A 84 -12.30 10.31 9.39
CA GLY A 84 -11.66 11.43 8.71
C GLY A 84 -11.62 11.29 7.19
N GLN A 85 -11.49 12.42 6.49
CA GLN A 85 -11.33 12.46 5.04
C GLN A 85 -9.90 12.77 4.61
N HIS A 86 -9.15 13.53 5.41
CA HIS A 86 -7.82 14.01 5.07
C HIS A 86 -6.83 13.53 6.14
N TYR A 87 -5.70 13.01 5.68
CA TYR A 87 -4.68 12.45 6.55
C TYR A 87 -3.29 12.78 6.04
N GLU A 88 -2.36 12.96 6.97
CA GLU A 88 -0.95 12.76 6.67
C GLU A 88 -0.65 11.26 6.80
N LEU A 89 -0.27 10.65 5.68
CA LEU A 89 0.28 9.30 5.63
C LEU A 89 1.78 9.37 5.86
N ARG A 90 2.30 8.45 6.69
CA ARG A 90 3.75 8.18 6.78
C ARG A 90 4.03 6.69 6.61
N LEU A 91 4.96 6.32 5.72
CA LEU A 91 5.40 4.94 5.54
C LEU A 91 6.57 4.60 6.47
N LEU A 92 6.48 3.42 7.09
CA LEU A 92 7.43 2.87 8.04
C LEU A 92 7.99 1.55 7.48
N LEU A 93 9.32 1.45 7.30
CA LEU A 93 9.98 0.20 6.95
C LEU A 93 10.86 -0.29 8.10
N GLY A 94 10.72 -1.57 8.45
CA GLY A 94 11.70 -2.27 9.29
C GLY A 94 11.67 -1.93 10.78
N GLU A 95 12.28 -2.80 11.57
CA GLU A 95 12.18 -2.90 13.04
C GLU A 95 12.71 -1.69 13.82
N ASP A 96 13.45 -0.79 13.17
CA ASP A 96 13.89 0.48 13.77
C ASP A 96 12.81 1.56 13.60
N ASP A 97 11.97 1.62 14.62
CA ASP A 97 10.80 2.48 14.71
C ASP A 97 11.19 3.96 14.89
N GLY A 98 11.01 4.78 13.87
CA GLY A 98 10.99 6.23 14.10
C GLY A 98 11.08 7.14 12.89
N VAL A 99 11.81 6.74 11.84
CA VAL A 99 12.06 7.63 10.70
C VAL A 99 11.14 7.26 9.53
N PRO A 100 10.17 8.11 9.18
CA PRO A 100 9.33 7.86 8.02
C PRO A 100 10.17 8.01 6.75
N LEU A 101 10.11 7.02 5.87
CA LEU A 101 10.80 7.09 4.57
C LEU A 101 10.10 8.01 3.58
N PHE A 102 8.79 8.14 3.75
CA PHE A 102 7.94 8.92 2.87
C PHE A 102 6.75 9.41 3.70
N SER A 103 6.43 10.70 3.55
CA SER A 103 5.19 11.28 4.06
C SER A 103 4.43 11.96 2.93
N ALA A 104 3.11 11.87 2.94
CA ALA A 104 2.25 12.58 2.00
C ALA A 104 0.88 12.87 2.60
N GLU A 105 0.28 13.97 2.15
CA GLU A 105 -1.13 14.25 2.40
C GLU A 105 -1.97 13.38 1.46
N VAL A 106 -2.94 12.67 2.04
CA VAL A 106 -3.83 11.76 1.34
C VAL A 106 -5.28 12.04 1.71
N ARG A 107 -6.14 11.88 0.71
CA ARG A 107 -7.60 11.92 0.88
C ARG A 107 -8.17 10.52 0.81
N ARG A 108 -9.02 10.17 1.77
CA ARG A 108 -9.80 8.94 1.72
C ARG A 108 -10.82 9.04 0.59
N VAL A 109 -10.83 8.06 -0.30
CA VAL A 109 -11.79 7.98 -1.41
C VAL A 109 -12.91 7.00 -1.07
N TRP A 110 -12.56 5.91 -0.39
CA TRP A 110 -13.52 4.91 0.08
C TRP A 110 -12.96 4.17 1.30
N SER A 111 -13.84 3.62 2.11
CA SER A 111 -13.51 2.56 3.07
C SER A 111 -14.60 1.50 3.06
N ARG A 112 -14.22 0.27 3.39
CA ARG A 112 -15.16 -0.83 3.60
C ARG A 112 -14.69 -1.76 4.71
N PRO A 113 -15.59 -2.31 5.52
CA PRO A 113 -15.24 -3.38 6.44
C PRO A 113 -14.81 -4.62 5.65
N LEU A 114 -13.72 -5.25 6.06
CA LEU A 114 -13.29 -6.55 5.52
C LEU A 114 -13.66 -7.68 6.48
N SER A 115 -13.58 -7.42 7.78
CA SER A 115 -14.06 -8.28 8.86
C SER A 115 -14.47 -7.41 10.07
N GLN A 116 -14.85 -8.04 11.18
CA GLN A 116 -15.08 -7.32 12.44
C GLN A 116 -13.82 -6.68 13.04
N LEU A 117 -12.63 -7.16 12.63
CA LEU A 117 -11.35 -6.70 13.18
C LEU A 117 -10.61 -5.72 12.26
N VAL A 118 -10.94 -5.72 10.96
CA VAL A 118 -10.15 -5.05 9.93
C VAL A 118 -11.05 -4.34 8.93
N GLN A 119 -10.66 -3.13 8.54
CA GLN A 119 -11.24 -2.40 7.42
C GLN A 119 -10.18 -2.13 6.35
N LEU A 120 -10.62 -2.08 5.08
CA LEU A 120 -9.80 -1.70 3.95
C LEU A 120 -10.17 -0.26 3.53
N GLY A 121 -9.17 0.59 3.36
CA GLY A 121 -9.33 1.96 2.90
C GLY A 121 -8.55 2.24 1.63
N GLY A 122 -9.15 2.98 0.71
CA GLY A 122 -8.51 3.49 -0.49
C GLY A 122 -8.28 4.99 -0.40
N PHE A 123 -7.05 5.40 -0.72
CA PHE A 123 -6.57 6.76 -0.55
C PHE A 123 -5.95 7.28 -1.86
N GLU A 124 -6.12 8.56 -2.12
CA GLU A 124 -5.51 9.31 -3.22
C GLU A 124 -4.53 10.34 -2.66
N PHE A 125 -3.38 10.53 -3.30
CA PHE A 125 -2.47 11.62 -2.93
C PHE A 125 -3.05 12.96 -3.33
N GLU A 126 -3.01 13.92 -2.41
CA GLU A 126 -3.55 15.27 -2.68
C GLU A 126 -2.58 16.12 -3.50
N THR A 127 -1.30 15.74 -3.53
CA THR A 127 -0.26 16.42 -4.31
C THR A 127 0.21 15.55 -5.48
N ALA A 128 0.43 16.19 -6.62
CA ALA A 128 0.92 15.52 -7.83
C ALA A 128 2.40 15.12 -7.73
N GLN A 129 3.14 15.68 -6.77
CA GLN A 129 4.56 15.42 -6.51
C GLN A 129 4.76 14.57 -5.24
N SER A 130 3.94 13.54 -5.07
CA SER A 130 4.20 12.58 -3.99
C SER A 130 5.56 11.90 -4.24
N GLN A 131 6.35 11.64 -3.19
CA GLN A 131 7.59 10.86 -3.31
C GLN A 131 7.30 9.35 -3.53
N ALA A 132 6.05 8.98 -3.81
CA ALA A 132 5.65 7.60 -4.02
C ALA A 132 6.35 6.98 -5.23
N GLU A 133 6.56 7.75 -6.31
CA GLU A 133 7.28 7.25 -7.49
C GLU A 133 8.72 6.87 -7.16
N GLU A 134 9.44 7.76 -6.45
CA GLU A 134 10.82 7.53 -6.02
C GLU A 134 10.90 6.34 -5.06
N PHE A 135 9.98 6.25 -4.10
CA PHE A 135 9.86 5.11 -3.19
C PHE A 135 9.64 3.80 -3.95
N LEU A 136 8.71 3.76 -4.91
CA LEU A 136 8.42 2.58 -5.71
C LEU A 136 9.63 2.15 -6.55
N ARG A 137 10.38 3.09 -7.13
CA ARG A 137 11.62 2.80 -7.87
C ARG A 137 12.69 2.21 -6.94
N ALA A 138 12.90 2.81 -5.76
CA ALA A 138 13.87 2.35 -4.78
C ALA A 138 13.53 0.96 -4.22
N GLN A 139 12.25 0.74 -3.88
CA GLN A 139 11.80 -0.55 -3.37
C GLN A 139 11.88 -1.64 -4.44
N THR A 140 11.42 -1.37 -5.66
CA THR A 140 11.46 -2.35 -6.77
C THR A 140 12.88 -2.80 -7.09
N ALA A 141 13.87 -1.92 -6.96
CA ALA A 141 15.29 -2.25 -7.13
C ALA A 141 15.86 -3.10 -5.97
N GLN A 142 15.22 -3.09 -4.80
CA GLN A 142 15.70 -3.70 -3.56
C GLN A 142 14.79 -4.81 -3.02
N ILE A 143 13.84 -5.33 -3.80
CA ILE A 143 12.95 -6.44 -3.37
C ILE A 143 13.73 -7.76 -3.31
N SER A 144 14.68 -7.83 -2.38
CA SER A 144 15.14 -9.06 -1.79
C SER A 144 14.25 -9.33 -0.57
N VAL A 145 13.28 -10.22 -0.76
CA VAL A 145 12.58 -11.01 0.27
C VAL A 145 11.58 -10.25 1.18
N ARG A 146 10.28 -10.49 0.94
CA ARG A 146 9.20 -10.63 1.95
C ARG A 146 9.12 -9.56 3.06
N ARG A 147 8.80 -8.31 2.73
CA ARG A 147 8.56 -7.27 3.76
C ARG A 147 7.21 -6.59 3.58
N TRP A 148 6.47 -6.49 4.68
CA TRP A 148 5.27 -5.65 4.78
C TRP A 148 5.69 -4.18 4.79
N VAL A 149 4.95 -3.35 4.06
CA VAL A 149 5.07 -1.89 4.18
C VAL A 149 4.04 -1.45 5.22
N ARG A 150 4.52 -0.89 6.33
CA ARG A 150 3.67 -0.40 7.41
C ARG A 150 3.47 1.10 7.23
N CYS A 151 2.41 1.64 7.82
CA CYS A 151 2.14 3.06 7.78
C CYS A 151 1.43 3.54 9.04
N VAL A 152 1.46 4.86 9.22
CA VAL A 152 0.59 5.57 10.14
C VAL A 152 -0.17 6.66 9.39
N LEU A 153 -1.45 6.82 9.74
CA LEU A 153 -2.30 7.92 9.29
C LEU A 153 -2.54 8.87 10.46
N ILE A 154 -2.26 10.14 10.25
CA ILE A 154 -2.52 11.22 11.21
C ILE A 154 -3.66 12.03 10.64
N GLU A 155 -4.80 12.03 11.31
CA GLU A 155 -5.97 12.78 10.84
C GLU A 155 -5.67 14.28 10.83
N ARG A 156 -5.95 14.92 9.70
CA ARG A 156 -5.90 16.37 9.57
C ARG A 156 -7.31 16.90 9.79
N MET A 157 -7.50 17.62 10.89
CA MET A 157 -8.68 18.46 11.00
C MET A 157 -8.58 19.53 9.92
N THR A 158 -9.49 19.52 8.95
CA THR A 158 -9.71 20.71 8.13
C THR A 158 -10.15 21.80 9.10
N ALA A 159 -9.29 22.80 9.33
CA ALA A 159 -9.74 24.02 9.98
C ALA A 159 -10.90 24.55 9.13
N LEU A 160 -12.07 24.69 9.73
CA LEU A 160 -13.19 25.38 9.11
C LEU A 160 -12.70 26.80 8.76
N ALA A 161 -12.51 27.03 7.46
CA ALA A 161 -12.30 28.36 6.89
C ALA A 161 -13.66 29.00 6.63
#